data_AF-A0AAJ1N0I7-F1
#
_entry.id   AF-A0AAJ1N0I7-F1
#
_cell.length_a   1.000
_cell.length_b   1.000
_cell.length_c   1.000
_cell.angle_alpha   90.00
_cell.angle_beta   90.00
_cell.angle_gamma   90.00
#
_symmetry.space_group_name_H-M   'P 1'
#
loop_
_entity.id
_entity.type
_entity.pdbx_description
1 polymer ?
#
loop_
_entity_poly.entity_id
_entity_poly.type
_entity_poly.pdbx_seq_one_letter_code
_entity_poly.pdbx_strand_id
1 'polypeptide(L)' 'MFDNITTKEDYTDLHTVLEAVMILENMKNSRANDIAKQIIELLSAKAKEASLKINTTNGTNS' A
#
# COMPACT_ATOMS: atom_id res chain seq x y z
N MET A 1 15.11 -11.49 14.68
CA MET A 1 15.18 -10.12 15.24
C MET A 1 14.64 -9.23 14.14
N PHE A 2 13.43 -8.68 14.31
CA PHE A 2 12.85 -7.75 13.35
C PHE A 2 13.58 -6.41 13.54
N ASP A 3 14.78 -6.32 12.98
CA ASP A 3 15.56 -5.10 13.02
C ASP A 3 14.87 -4.07 12.11
N ASN A 4 14.03 -3.26 12.76
CA ASN A 4 13.86 -1.83 12.55
C ASN A 4 14.54 -1.27 11.31
N ILE A 5 13.81 -1.17 10.19
CA ILE A 5 13.70 0.09 9.42
C ILE A 5 12.31 0.11 8.76
N THR A 6 11.24 0.21 9.55
CA THR A 6 10.03 0.91 9.11
C THR A 6 10.26 2.36 9.52
N THR A 7 10.78 3.17 8.61
CA THR A 7 11.03 4.57 8.92
C THR A 7 9.71 5.30 9.12
N LYS A 8 9.74 6.40 9.88
CA LYS A 8 8.59 7.30 10.03
C LYS A 8 8.07 7.81 8.67
N GLU A 9 8.93 7.84 7.65
CA GLU A 9 8.61 8.23 6.28
C GLU A 9 7.71 7.19 5.57
N ASP A 10 7.92 5.89 5.80
CA ASP A 10 7.06 4.83 5.20
C ASP A 10 5.59 4.94 5.65
N TYR A 11 5.37 5.31 6.91
CA TYR A 11 4.03 5.59 7.43
C TYR A 11 3.46 6.92 6.92
N THR A 12 4.34 7.88 6.60
CA THR A 12 3.94 9.17 6.05
C THR A 12 3.40 9.00 4.62
N ASP A 13 4.10 8.22 3.80
CA ASP A 13 3.67 7.95 2.42
C ASP A 13 2.34 7.19 2.37
N LEU A 14 2.16 6.16 3.18
CA LEU A 14 0.90 5.43 3.25
C LEU A 14 -0.25 6.32 3.74
N HIS A 15 -0.01 7.15 4.76
CA HIS A 15 -0.99 8.10 5.27
C HIS A 15 -1.41 9.11 4.20
N THR A 16 -0.45 9.72 3.49
CA THR A 16 -0.71 10.67 2.40
C THR A 16 -1.51 10.03 1.27
N VAL A 17 -1.21 8.79 0.88
CA VAL A 17 -1.96 8.10 -0.18
C VAL A 17 -3.40 7.81 0.24
N LEU A 18 -3.62 7.39 1.50
CA LEU A 18 -4.97 7.15 2.01
C LEU A 18 -5.80 8.44 2.11
N GLU A 19 -5.18 9.54 2.54
CA GLU A 19 -5.83 10.86 2.56
C GLU A 19 -6.20 11.33 1.15
N ALA A 20 -5.32 11.13 0.16
CA ALA A 20 -5.61 11.43 -1.23
C ALA A 20 -6.81 10.64 -1.76
N VAL A 21 -6.92 9.34 -1.44
CA VAL A 21 -8.09 8.52 -1.79
C VAL A 21 -9.36 9.08 -1.17
N MET A 22 -9.34 9.42 0.12
CA MET A 22 -10.49 10.02 0.81
C MET A 22 -10.94 11.33 0.17
N ILE A 23 -10.00 12.20 -0.22
CA ILE A 23 -10.33 13.45 -0.92
C ILE A 23 -10.98 13.14 -2.27
N LEU A 24 -10.38 12.26 -3.07
CA LEU A 24 -10.86 11.90 -4.41
C LEU A 24 -12.28 11.31 -4.38
N GLU A 25 -12.59 10.44 -3.43
CA GLU A 25 -13.93 9.87 -3.26
C GLU A 25 -14.98 10.94 -2.91
N ASN A 26 -14.58 11.96 -2.13
CA ASN A 26 -15.47 13.06 -1.73
C ASN A 26 -15.69 14.12 -2.82
N MET A 27 -14.91 14.11 -3.91
CA MET A 27 -15.06 15.08 -5.01
C MET A 27 -16.31 14.86 -5.86
N LYS A 28 -17.07 13.76 -5.65
CA LYS A 28 -18.28 13.40 -6.43
C LYS A 28 -18.06 13.49 -7.95
N ASN A 29 -16.85 13.17 -8.40
CA ASN A 29 -16.41 13.23 -9.78
C ASN A 29 -16.04 11.81 -10.24
N SER A 30 -16.58 11.36 -11.39
CA SER A 30 -16.36 10.01 -11.89
C SER A 30 -14.89 9.70 -12.13
N ARG A 31 -14.14 10.64 -12.72
CA ARG A 31 -12.71 10.50 -12.95
C ARG A 31 -11.91 10.43 -11.65
N ALA A 32 -12.29 11.22 -10.64
CA ALA A 32 -11.65 11.15 -9.32
C ALA A 32 -11.88 9.78 -8.65
N ASN A 33 -13.10 9.24 -8.76
CA ASN A 33 -13.42 7.91 -8.26
C ASN A 33 -12.63 6.80 -8.97
N ASP A 34 -12.47 6.89 -10.30
CA ASP A 34 -11.68 5.92 -11.06
C ASP A 34 -10.19 5.98 -10.70
N ILE A 35 -9.66 7.16 -10.39
CA ILE A 35 -8.30 7.33 -9.89
C ILE A 35 -8.16 6.72 -8.49
N ALA A 36 -9.12 6.95 -7.59
CA ALA A 36 -9.11 6.37 -6.25
C ALA A 36 -9.08 4.83 -6.31
N LYS A 37 -9.88 4.21 -7.18
CA LYS A 37 -9.87 2.75 -7.39
C LYS A 37 -8.52 2.23 -7.88
N GLN A 38 -7.90 2.90 -8.86
CA GLN A 38 -6.59 2.51 -9.37
C GLN A 38 -5.50 2.56 -8.29
N ILE A 39 -5.56 3.57 -7.40
CA ILE A 39 -4.64 3.68 -6.26
C ILE A 39 -4.83 2.48 -5.30
N ILE A 40 -6.07 2.14 -4.96
CA ILE A 40 -6.39 1.01 -4.08
C ILE A 40 -5.91 -0.33 -4.68
N GLU A 41 -6.11 -0.54 -5.98
CA GLU A 41 -5.65 -1.74 -6.69
C GLU A 41 -4.13 -1.84 -6.66
N LEU A 42 -3.42 -0.74 -6.91
CA LEU A 42 -1.96 -0.69 -6.84
C LEU A 42 -1.43 -1.02 -5.44
N LEU A 43 -2.03 -0.46 -4.39
CA LEU A 43 -1.67 -0.76 -3.01
C LEU A 43 -1.92 -2.23 -2.66
N SER A 44 -3.05 -2.78 -3.11
CA SER A 44 -3.40 -4.19 -2.89
C SER A 44 -2.40 -5.13 -3.59
N ALA A 45 -1.97 -4.80 -4.81
CA ALA A 45 -0.95 -5.54 -5.53
C ALA A 45 0.40 -5.51 -4.80
N LYS A 46 0.85 -4.33 -4.33
CA LYS A 46 2.09 -4.19 -3.55
C LYS A 46 2.04 -4.97 -2.24
N ALA A 47 0.91 -4.95 -1.54
CA ALA A 47 0.73 -5.73 -0.31
C ALA A 47 0.81 -7.25 -0.58
N LYS A 48 0.24 -7.71 -1.69
CA LYS A 48 0.33 -9.11 -2.14
C LYS A 48 1.76 -9.51 -2.50
N GLU A 49 2.52 -8.65 -3.17
CA GLU A 49 3.94 -8.91 -3.47
C GLU A 49 4.79 -8.98 -2.20
N ALA A 50 4.55 -8.07 -1.25
CA ALA A 50 5.27 -8.08 0.03
C ALA A 50 4.99 -9.36 0.83
N SER A 51 3.74 -9.83 0.87
CA SER A 51 3.38 -11.06 1.59
C SER A 51 3.96 -12.32 0.94
N LEU A 52 4.06 -12.36 -0.39
CA LEU A 52 4.71 -13.47 -1.11
C LEU A 52 6.22 -13.54 -0.82
N LYS A 53 6.90 -12.39 -0.77
CA LYS A 53 8.35 -12.33 -0.45
C LYS A 53 8.65 -12.89 0.94
N ILE A 54 7.80 -12.65 1.93
CA ILE A 54 7.95 -13.18 3.30
C ILE A 54 7.90 -14.71 3.31
N ASN A 55 7.03 -15.32 2.48
CA ASN A 55 6.87 -16.77 2.43
C ASN A 55 8.06 -17.49 1.77
N THR A 56 8.75 -16.85 0.82
CA THR A 56 9.91 -17.45 0.14
C THR A 56 11.17 -17.44 1.01
N THR A 57 11.34 -16.42 1.86
CA THR A 57 12.46 -16.35 2.83
C THR A 57 12.38 -17.39 3.95
N ASN A 58 11.19 -17.94 4.24
CA ASN A 58 11.01 -18.95 5.28
C ASN A 58 11.14 -20.40 4.77
N GLY A 59 11.19 -20.61 3.44
CA GLY A 59 11.19 -21.93 2.80
C GLY A 59 12.57 -22.48 2.41
N THR A 60 13.66 -21.76 2.70
CA THR A 60 15.03 -22.16 2.31
C THR A 60 15.91 -22.66 3.46
N ASN A 61 15.34 -22.81 4.67
CA ASN A 61 16.01 -23.44 5.81
C ASN A 61 15.32 -24.78 6.16
N SER A 62 15.42 -25.79 5.29
CA SER A 62 15.11 -27.19 5.61
C SER A 62 15.95 -28.12 4.74
#